data_AF-A0A255YPU7-F1
#
_entry.id   AF-A0A255YPU7-F1
#
_cell.length_a   1.000
_cell.length_b   1.000
_cell.length_c   1.000
_cell.angle_alpha   90.00
_cell.angle_beta   90.00
_cell.angle_gamma   90.00
#
_symmetry.space_group_name_H-M   'P 1'
#
loop_
_entity.id
_entity.type
_entity.pdbx_description
1 polymer ?
#
loop_
_entity_poly.entity_id
_entity_poly.type
_entity_poly.pdbx_seq_one_letter_code
_entity_poly.pdbx_strand_id
1 'polypeptide(L)'
;MRVAPGAYQLPGVSRCRRCAMAERLRGRQAVAQRLRRLKAEPICRDCAYAGIVREATVPDHIVPLARGGSDEDSNIRCLCAECHAKRTAEQFGQRRTVAVGSDGWPIW
;
A
#
# COMPACT_ATOMS: atom_id res chain seq x y z
N MET A 1 -2.22 45.99 -31.85
CA MET A 1 -3.31 45.46 -31.00
C MET A 1 -3.29 43.94 -31.08
N ARG A 2 -2.74 43.25 -30.08
CA ARG A 2 -2.73 41.78 -30.00
C ARG A 2 -3.66 41.39 -28.85
N VAL A 3 -4.74 40.70 -29.19
CA VAL A 3 -5.72 40.20 -28.21
C VAL A 3 -5.15 38.90 -27.62
N ALA A 4 -5.07 38.81 -26.30
CA ALA A 4 -4.64 37.60 -25.59
C ALA A 4 -5.73 36.51 -25.68
N PRO A 5 -5.39 35.22 -25.83
CA PRO A 5 -6.38 34.17 -25.75
C PRO A 5 -6.80 34.00 -24.29
N GLY A 6 -8.08 34.24 -24.03
CA GLY A 6 -8.70 34.14 -22.70
C GLY A 6 -8.58 32.73 -22.13
N ALA A 7 -8.23 32.67 -20.84
CA ALA A 7 -8.36 31.47 -20.04
C ALA A 7 -9.86 31.16 -19.89
N TYR A 8 -10.34 30.11 -20.55
CA TYR A 8 -11.66 29.58 -20.30
C TYR A 8 -11.63 28.83 -18.95
N GLN A 9 -11.97 29.54 -17.87
CA GLN A 9 -12.31 28.92 -16.60
C GLN A 9 -13.68 28.23 -16.75
N LEU A 10 -13.65 26.90 -16.80
CA LEU A 10 -14.86 26.09 -16.71
C LEU A 10 -15.39 26.15 -15.26
N PRO A 11 -16.60 26.69 -15.03
CA PRO A 11 -17.19 26.68 -13.69
C PRO A 11 -17.73 25.28 -13.40
N GLY A 12 -17.41 24.74 -12.22
CA GLY A 12 -18.23 23.66 -11.63
C GLY A 12 -17.65 22.25 -11.60
N VAL A 13 -16.33 22.04 -11.65
CA VAL A 13 -15.78 20.74 -11.21
C VAL A 13 -15.65 20.75 -9.69
N SER A 14 -16.75 20.50 -8.99
CA SER A 14 -16.68 20.18 -7.56
C SER A 14 -15.83 18.92 -7.44
N ARG A 15 -14.57 19.03 -6.99
CA ARG A 15 -13.79 17.85 -6.61
C ARG A 15 -14.64 17.08 -5.63
N CYS A 16 -15.11 15.90 -6.05
CA CYS A 16 -15.76 14.97 -5.16
C CYS A 16 -14.79 14.73 -3.99
N ARG A 17 -15.11 15.26 -2.81
CA ARG A 17 -14.31 15.10 -1.57
C ARG A 17 -14.11 13.63 -1.18
N ARG A 18 -14.76 12.67 -1.87
CA ARG A 18 -14.81 11.24 -1.54
C ARG A 18 -13.91 10.32 -2.34
N CYS A 19 -13.06 10.82 -3.25
CA CYS A 19 -12.16 9.96 -4.04
C CYS A 19 -10.68 10.36 -3.95
N ALA A 20 -10.23 10.95 -2.85
CA ALA A 20 -8.79 11.16 -2.62
C ALA A 20 -8.14 9.81 -2.23
N MET A 21 -7.89 8.96 -3.22
CA MET A 21 -6.98 7.82 -3.02
C MET A 21 -5.61 8.40 -2.65
N ALA A 22 -5.05 7.96 -1.52
CA ALA A 22 -3.73 8.40 -1.09
C ALA A 22 -2.71 8.18 -2.22
N GLU A 23 -1.96 9.24 -2.55
CA GLU A 23 -0.96 9.19 -3.62
C GLU A 23 0.15 8.20 -3.25
N ARG A 24 0.44 7.25 -4.14
CA ARG A 24 1.43 6.20 -3.88
C ARG A 24 2.77 6.60 -4.49
N LEU A 25 3.82 6.61 -3.66
CA LEU A 25 5.21 6.78 -4.12
C LEU A 25 5.61 5.64 -5.06
N ARG A 26 6.45 5.97 -6.06
CA ARG A 26 6.93 5.03 -7.08
C ARG A 26 8.42 5.18 -7.36
N GLY A 27 8.97 4.23 -8.12
CA GLY A 27 10.34 4.26 -8.63
C GLY A 27 11.40 4.40 -7.53
N ARG A 28 12.46 5.17 -7.82
CA ARG A 28 13.61 5.36 -6.92
C ARG A 28 13.22 5.88 -5.54
N GLN A 29 12.22 6.76 -5.46
CA GLN A 29 11.77 7.34 -4.19
C GLN A 29 11.13 6.27 -3.30
N ALA A 30 10.27 5.42 -3.87
CA ALA A 30 9.67 4.29 -3.14
C ALA A 30 10.73 3.30 -2.66
N VAL A 31 11.74 3.00 -3.49
CA VAL A 31 12.86 2.11 -3.11
C VAL A 31 13.65 2.70 -1.94
N ALA A 32 14.01 3.98 -2.01
CA ALA A 32 14.74 4.66 -0.93
C ALA A 32 13.93 4.68 0.37
N GLN A 33 12.63 4.99 0.29
CA GLN A 33 11.75 5.00 1.45
C GLN A 33 11.60 3.61 2.08
N ARG A 34 11.46 2.56 1.26
CA ARG A 34 11.42 1.17 1.70
C ARG A 34 12.68 0.77 2.45
N LEU A 35 13.85 1.06 1.90
CA LEU A 35 15.14 0.75 2.52
C LEU A 35 15.31 1.49 3.85
N ARG A 36 14.95 2.78 3.89
CA ARG A 36 14.99 3.58 5.12
C ARG A 36 14.12 2.99 6.23
N ARG A 37 12.89 2.56 5.90
CA ARG A 37 11.95 1.94 6.85
C ARG A 37 12.49 0.63 7.43
N LEU A 38 12.97 -0.26 6.56
CA LEU A 38 13.55 -1.54 6.99
C LEU A 38 14.85 -1.36 7.78
N LYS A 39 15.64 -0.32 7.50
CA LYS A 39 16.83 0.00 8.29
C LYS A 39 16.47 0.53 9.68
N ALA A 40 15.41 1.32 9.79
CA ALA A 40 14.94 1.87 11.06
C ALA A 40 14.29 0.79 11.95
N GLU A 41 13.60 -0.17 11.34
CA GLU A 41 12.93 -1.27 12.04
C GLU A 41 13.30 -2.61 11.37
N PRO A 42 14.48 -3.17 11.69
CA PRO A 42 15.00 -4.37 11.02
C PRO A 42 14.37 -5.67 11.50
N ILE A 43 13.66 -5.65 12.63
CA ILE A 43 13.00 -6.82 13.23
C ILE A 43 11.48 -6.70 13.00
N CYS A 44 10.85 -7.82 12.65
CA CYS A 44 9.41 -7.89 12.46
C CYS A 44 8.66 -7.52 13.75
N ARG A 45 7.82 -6.47 13.69
CA ARG A 45 7.07 -5.97 14.86
C ARG A 45 6.17 -7.02 15.50
N ASP A 46 5.44 -7.78 14.68
CA ASP A 46 4.53 -8.82 15.16
C ASP A 46 5.29 -9.99 15.81
N CYS A 47 6.42 -10.42 15.23
CA CYS A 47 7.26 -11.45 15.82
C CYS A 47 7.90 -10.96 17.13
N ALA A 48 8.40 -9.73 17.17
CA ALA A 48 8.99 -9.14 18.37
C ALA A 48 7.99 -9.09 19.53
N TYR A 49 6.73 -8.75 19.25
CA TYR A 49 5.66 -8.78 20.25
C TYR A 49 5.39 -10.20 20.81
N ALA A 50 5.60 -11.23 19.99
CA ALA A 50 5.51 -12.63 20.40
C ALA A 50 6.82 -13.18 21.02
N GLY A 51 7.83 -12.33 21.24
CA GLY A 51 9.14 -12.75 21.77
C GLY A 51 10.03 -13.49 20.75
N ILE A 52 9.71 -13.42 19.46
CA ILE A 52 10.44 -14.08 18.37
C ILE A 52 11.28 -13.04 17.62
N VAL A 53 12.58 -13.31 17.47
CA VAL A 53 13.47 -12.48 16.65
C VAL A 53 13.42 -12.99 15.21
N ARG A 54 12.85 -12.19 14.31
CA ARG A 54 12.80 -12.47 12.87
C ARG A 54 13.01 -11.18 12.09
N GLU A 55 13.75 -11.24 10.98
CA GLU A 55 13.97 -10.06 10.15
C GLU A 55 12.66 -9.52 9.57
N ALA A 56 12.57 -8.20 9.47
CA ALA A 56 11.52 -7.55 8.71
C ALA A 56 11.95 -7.45 7.24
N THR A 57 11.07 -7.89 6.35
CA THR A 57 11.30 -7.87 4.90
C THR A 57 10.38 -6.91 4.17
N VAL A 58 9.23 -6.55 4.75
CA VAL A 58 8.18 -5.75 4.09
C VAL A 58 7.65 -4.67 5.03
N PRO A 59 7.71 -3.38 4.65
CA PRO A 59 6.94 -2.33 5.30
C PRO A 59 5.45 -2.44 4.94
N ASP A 60 4.60 -2.50 5.95
CA ASP A 60 3.15 -2.65 5.86
C ASP A 60 2.43 -1.40 6.38
N HIS A 61 1.38 -0.98 5.69
CA HIS A 61 0.50 0.10 6.15
C HIS A 61 -0.45 -0.44 7.21
N ILE A 62 -0.41 0.11 8.43
CA ILE A 62 -1.28 -0.29 9.56
C ILE A 62 -2.76 -0.08 9.16
N VAL A 63 -3.08 1.13 8.68
CA VAL A 63 -4.30 1.42 7.92
C VAL A 63 -3.94 1.43 6.44
N PRO A 64 -4.50 0.53 5.61
CA PRO A 64 -4.16 0.48 4.19
C PRO A 64 -4.53 1.75 3.44
N LEU A 65 -3.73 2.12 2.42
CA LEU A 65 -4.03 3.26 1.54
C LEU A 65 -5.43 3.17 0.90
N ALA A 66 -5.86 1.94 0.54
CA ALA A 66 -7.19 1.68 -0.04
C ALA A 66 -8.35 1.96 0.94
N ARG A 67 -8.07 2.02 2.25
CA ARG A 67 -9.02 2.35 3.32
C ARG A 67 -8.82 3.78 3.85
N GLY A 68 -8.16 4.64 3.08
CA GLY A 68 -7.88 6.03 3.48
C GLY A 68 -6.67 6.17 4.42
N GLY A 69 -5.86 5.12 4.56
CA GLY A 69 -4.59 5.22 5.24
C GLY A 69 -3.59 6.10 4.50
N SER A 70 -2.57 6.53 5.21
CA SER A 70 -1.59 7.50 4.74
C SER A 70 -0.19 6.88 4.67
N ASP A 71 0.75 7.50 3.96
CA ASP A 71 2.10 6.94 3.76
C ASP A 71 3.16 7.57 4.69
N GLU A 72 2.76 8.17 5.81
CA GLU A 72 3.72 8.61 6.84
C GLU A 72 4.21 7.41 7.67
N ASP A 73 5.38 7.55 8.28
CA ASP A 73 6.02 6.46 9.03
C ASP A 73 5.25 6.04 10.29
N SER A 74 4.41 6.92 10.83
CA SER A 74 3.50 6.58 11.93
C SER A 74 2.47 5.52 11.55
N ASN A 75 2.10 5.43 10.27
CA ASN A 75 1.18 4.43 9.76
C ASN A 75 1.90 3.18 9.20
N ILE A 76 3.19 3.01 9.50
CA ILE A 76 3.99 1.91 8.98
C ILE A 76 4.46 0.98 10.11
N ARG A 77 4.44 -0.31 9.82
CA ARG A 77 5.11 -1.35 10.59
C ARG A 77 5.96 -2.23 9.68
N CYS A 78 7.16 -2.59 10.09
CA CYS A 78 7.99 -3.52 9.33
C CYS A 78 7.72 -4.97 9.78
N LEU A 79 7.43 -5.85 8.82
CA LEU A 79 7.01 -7.23 9.05
C LEU A 79 7.83 -8.22 8.22
N CYS A 80 7.94 -9.46 8.70
CA CYS A 80 8.36 -10.59 7.87
C CYS A 80 7.26 -10.95 6.86
N ALA A 81 7.62 -11.70 5.81
CA ALA A 81 6.69 -12.08 4.75
C ALA A 81 5.43 -12.82 5.26
N GLU A 82 5.60 -13.72 6.24
CA GLU A 82 4.48 -14.48 6.81
C GLU A 82 3.51 -13.59 7.60
N CYS A 83 4.02 -12.73 8.48
CA CYS A 83 3.19 -11.79 9.24
C CYS A 83 2.49 -10.80 8.30
N HIS A 84 3.20 -10.30 7.29
CA HIS A 84 2.61 -9.44 6.27
C HIS A 84 1.43 -10.11 5.54
N ALA A 85 1.58 -11.39 5.14
CA ALA A 85 0.51 -12.14 4.50
C ALA A 85 -0.72 -12.30 5.42
N LYS A 86 -0.50 -12.59 6.71
CA LYS A 86 -1.58 -12.67 7.71
C LYS A 86 -2.31 -11.33 7.84
N ARG A 87 -1.58 -10.22 7.99
CA ARG A 87 -2.16 -8.87 8.06
C ARG A 87 -2.92 -8.48 6.80
N THR A 88 -2.40 -8.83 5.64
CA THR A 88 -3.09 -8.61 4.36
C THR A 88 -4.42 -9.37 4.33
N ALA A 89 -4.44 -10.63 4.78
CA ALA A 89 -5.65 -11.44 4.83
C ALA A 89 -6.67 -10.90 5.87
N GLU A 90 -6.22 -10.41 7.03
CA GLU A 90 -7.08 -9.74 8.01
C GLU A 90 -7.70 -8.45 7.43
N GLN A 91 -6.93 -7.69 6.66
CA GLN A 91 -7.37 -6.41 6.10
C GLN A 91 -8.27 -6.59 4.87
N PHE A 92 -7.99 -7.52 3.97
CA PHE A 92 -8.65 -7.61 2.66
C PHE A 92 -9.37 -8.94 2.41
N GLY A 93 -9.30 -9.89 3.36
CA GLY A 93 -9.73 -11.27 3.15
C GLY A 93 -8.72 -12.08 2.36
N GLN A 94 -9.04 -13.36 2.15
CA GLN A 94 -8.21 -14.25 1.34
C GLN A 94 -8.60 -14.14 -0.13
N ARG A 95 -7.60 -14.14 -1.02
CA ARG A 95 -7.86 -14.23 -2.45
C ARG A 95 -8.45 -15.62 -2.74
N ARG A 96 -9.62 -15.67 -3.38
CA ARG A 96 -10.18 -16.94 -3.86
C ARG A 96 -9.27 -17.48 -4.97
N THR A 97 -8.65 -18.61 -4.72
CA THR A 97 -7.91 -19.37 -5.73
C THR A 97 -8.85 -20.45 -6.26
N VAL A 98 -9.19 -20.39 -7.55
CA VAL A 98 -9.89 -21.50 -8.22
C VAL A 98 -8.80 -22.48 -8.65
N ALA A 99 -9.02 -23.78 -8.43
CA ALA A 99 -8.08 -24.77 -8.92
C ALA A 99 -8.06 -24.73 -10.46
N VAL A 100 -6.88 -24.88 -11.05
CA VAL A 100 -6.67 -24.79 -12.49
C VAL A 100 -6.26 -26.17 -12.99
N GLY A 101 -6.97 -26.68 -14.00
CA GLY A 101 -6.67 -27.96 -14.64
C GLY A 101 -5.35 -27.93 -15.41
N SER A 102 -4.91 -29.10 -15.87
CA SER A 102 -3.70 -29.23 -16.72
C SER A 102 -3.85 -28.53 -18.08
N ASP A 103 -5.08 -28.23 -18.48
CA ASP A 103 -5.47 -27.44 -19.66
C ASP A 103 -5.40 -25.92 -19.42
N GLY A 104 -5.15 -25.47 -18.19
CA GLY A 104 -5.08 -24.06 -17.83
C GLY A 104 -6.42 -23.40 -17.52
N TRP A 105 -7.52 -24.17 -17.47
CA TRP A 105 -8.86 -23.64 -17.18
C TRP A 105 -9.27 -23.87 -15.72
N PRO A 106 -10.11 -22.99 -15.14
CA PRO A 106 -10.61 -23.19 -13.78
C PRO A 106 -11.51 -24.43 -13.71
N ILE A 107 -11.29 -25.27 -12.70
CA ILE A 107 -12.19 -26.38 -12.36
C ILE A 107 -13.35 -25.82 -11.52
N TRP A 108 -14.58 -26.15 -11.90
CA TRP A 108 -15.81 -25.76 -11.20
C TRP A 108 -16.54 -27.00 -10.70
#